data_AF-A0A6J3M2L6-F1
#
_entry.id   AF-A0A6J3M2L6-F1
#
_cell.length_a   1.000
_cell.length_b   1.000
_cell.length_c   1.000
_cell.angle_alpha   90.00
_cell.angle_beta   90.00
_cell.angle_gamma   90.00
#
_symmetry.space_group_name_H-M   'P 1'
#
loop_
_entity.id
_entity.type
_entity.pdbx_description
1 polymer ?
#
loop_
_entity_poly.entity_id
_entity_poly.type
_entity_poly.pdbx_seq_one_letter_code
_entity_poly.pdbx_strand_id
1 'polypeptide(L)'
;ALGGVPTLLPDVPVSAIFLALFIAAAAGHMGLFQINKKRGRKFVLNAATFGFCMTRIIATSLRIAWAQQPRNISLGMAAGIFVYAGIPILFIANLFFAERIVRAQHPHFGWSRPFSAIIPIAIFITVATVLCLISAVIVQFYTYAPGPQQAARDIQLYGQTCFAILATLPLFIVGISSAARANPKIKMTCTLDKFGSGSMRAKVAISMISAVILSIGAWYRAGTAYPRPTPQGIPAPDYFAKASFYIFNFTLEIIVVCGWLALRIDTRFFVPDGSKGPFSY
;
A
#
# COMPACT_ATOMS: atom_id res chain seq x y z
N ALA A 1 8.39 -4.94 19.72
CA ALA A 1 7.67 -4.63 18.47
C ALA A 1 8.26 -3.38 17.84
N LEU A 2 8.23 -3.26 16.51
CA LEU A 2 8.75 -2.09 15.77
C LEU A 2 8.16 -0.78 16.29
N GLY A 3 9.02 0.18 16.64
CA GLY A 3 8.62 1.50 17.14
C GLY A 3 8.19 1.57 18.60
N GLY A 4 8.15 0.42 19.31
CA GLY A 4 7.92 0.34 20.76
C GLY A 4 6.66 1.05 21.27
N VAL A 5 6.66 1.33 22.58
CA VAL A 5 5.66 2.21 23.21
C VAL A 5 6.05 3.67 22.89
N PRO A 6 5.12 4.50 22.37
CA PRO A 6 5.41 5.88 22.03
C PRO A 6 5.68 6.73 23.27
N THR A 7 6.55 7.72 23.16
CA THR A 7 6.91 8.70 24.20
C THR A 7 6.58 10.11 23.73
N LEU A 8 6.42 11.04 24.67
CA LEU A 8 6.07 12.44 24.36
C LEU A 8 7.06 13.06 23.36
N LEU A 9 8.36 12.93 23.61
CA LEU A 9 9.41 13.19 22.63
C LEU A 9 10.11 11.86 22.28
N PRO A 10 10.33 11.53 21.00
CA PRO A 10 10.03 12.31 19.79
C PRO A 10 8.69 11.98 19.11
N ASP A 11 7.89 11.02 19.61
CA ASP A 11 6.78 10.46 18.83
C ASP A 11 5.64 11.48 18.58
N VAL A 12 5.31 12.34 19.54
CA VAL A 12 4.19 13.31 19.37
C VAL A 12 4.49 14.33 18.26
N PRO A 13 5.62 15.06 18.27
CA PRO A 13 5.93 15.99 17.19
C PRO A 13 6.00 15.32 15.82
N VAL A 14 6.66 14.15 15.72
CA VAL A 14 6.82 13.43 14.45
C VAL A 14 5.47 12.95 13.93
N SER A 15 4.63 12.37 14.79
CA SER A 15 3.28 11.96 14.42
C SER A 15 2.39 13.14 14.02
N ALA A 16 2.53 14.31 14.64
CA ALA A 16 1.77 15.51 14.28
C ALA A 16 2.16 16.04 12.89
N ILE A 17 3.45 15.98 12.52
CA ILE A 17 3.91 16.33 11.17
C ILE A 17 3.29 15.38 10.14
N PHE A 18 3.37 14.06 10.36
CA PHE A 18 2.75 13.10 9.45
C PHE A 18 1.23 13.27 9.37
N LEU A 19 0.57 13.54 10.49
CA LEU A 19 -0.87 13.83 10.53
C LEU A 19 -1.22 14.99 9.60
N ALA A 20 -0.50 16.12 9.70
CA ALA A 20 -0.71 17.27 8.83
C ALA A 20 -0.48 16.93 7.35
N LEU A 21 0.60 16.18 7.04
CA LEU A 21 0.89 15.74 5.67
C LEU A 21 -0.20 14.85 5.09
N PHE A 22 -0.71 13.88 5.85
CA PHE A 22 -1.79 13.00 5.39
C PHE A 22 -3.13 13.73 5.28
N ILE A 23 -3.41 14.74 6.11
CA ILE A 23 -4.58 15.62 5.94
C ILE A 23 -4.49 16.38 4.63
N ALA A 24 -3.35 17.02 4.34
CA ALA A 24 -3.14 17.75 3.10
C ALA A 24 -3.26 16.84 1.87
N ALA A 25 -2.66 15.65 1.92
CA ALA A 25 -2.75 14.65 0.87
C ALA A 25 -4.20 14.13 0.68
N ALA A 26 -4.93 13.88 1.77
CA ALA A 26 -6.33 13.47 1.73
C ALA A 26 -7.19 14.55 1.04
N ALA A 27 -7.01 15.81 1.41
CA ALA A 27 -7.71 16.94 0.80
C ALA A 27 -7.39 17.03 -0.71
N GLY A 28 -6.13 16.84 -1.11
CA GLY A 28 -5.71 16.83 -2.51
C GLY A 28 -6.37 15.71 -3.33
N HIS A 29 -6.29 14.46 -2.87
CA HIS A 29 -6.87 13.32 -3.58
C HIS A 29 -8.40 13.38 -3.62
N MET A 30 -9.05 13.77 -2.53
CA MET A 30 -10.51 13.96 -2.50
C MET A 30 -10.92 15.12 -3.40
N GLY A 31 -10.22 16.25 -3.36
CA GLY A 31 -10.47 17.40 -4.23
C GLY A 31 -10.41 17.01 -5.70
N LEU A 32 -9.35 16.32 -6.12
CA LEU A 32 -9.23 15.81 -7.49
C LEU A 32 -10.32 14.80 -7.84
N PHE A 33 -10.67 13.88 -6.93
CA PHE A 33 -11.76 12.93 -7.15
C PHE A 33 -13.08 13.64 -7.43
N GLN A 34 -13.42 14.66 -6.63
CA GLN A 34 -14.67 15.41 -6.80
C GLN A 34 -14.67 16.26 -8.08
N ILE A 35 -13.55 16.92 -8.40
CA ILE A 35 -13.40 17.69 -9.65
C ILE A 35 -13.57 16.78 -10.86
N ASN A 36 -12.92 15.61 -10.87
CA ASN A 36 -12.99 14.67 -11.98
C ASN A 36 -14.38 14.03 -12.10
N LYS A 37 -15.01 13.68 -10.96
CA LYS A 37 -16.40 13.19 -10.92
C LYS A 37 -17.37 14.20 -11.51
N LYS A 38 -17.24 15.49 -11.17
CA LYS A 38 -18.04 16.58 -11.76
C LYS A 38 -17.84 16.72 -13.28
N ARG A 39 -16.67 16.34 -13.79
CA ARG A 39 -16.34 16.30 -15.23
C ARG A 39 -16.67 14.97 -15.91
N GLY A 40 -17.44 14.08 -15.26
CA GLY A 40 -17.82 12.77 -15.79
C GLY A 40 -16.69 11.73 -15.82
N ARG A 41 -15.53 12.01 -15.19
CA ARG A 41 -14.37 11.12 -15.17
C ARG A 41 -14.21 10.50 -13.78
N LYS A 42 -14.72 9.29 -13.58
CA LYS A 42 -14.63 8.62 -12.27
C LYS A 42 -13.29 7.91 -12.12
N PHE A 43 -12.36 8.51 -11.39
CA PHE A 43 -11.06 7.89 -11.09
C PHE A 43 -11.03 7.35 -9.66
N VAL A 44 -11.55 6.12 -9.48
CA VAL A 44 -11.73 5.46 -8.17
C VAL A 44 -10.44 5.35 -7.36
N LEU A 45 -9.28 5.29 -8.02
CA LEU A 45 -7.99 5.18 -7.34
C LEU A 45 -7.66 6.43 -6.50
N ASN A 46 -8.13 7.62 -6.87
CA ASN A 46 -8.00 8.80 -5.99
C ASN A 46 -8.85 8.65 -4.72
N ALA A 47 -10.05 8.08 -4.82
CA ALA A 47 -10.88 7.80 -3.65
C ALA A 47 -10.24 6.73 -2.75
N ALA A 48 -9.61 5.70 -3.34
CA ALA A 48 -8.85 4.71 -2.60
C ALA A 48 -7.65 5.32 -1.85
N THR A 49 -6.86 6.18 -2.51
CA THR A 49 -5.75 6.88 -1.86
C THR A 49 -6.22 7.84 -0.76
N PHE A 50 -7.37 8.48 -0.93
CA PHE A 50 -8.02 9.23 0.15
C PHE A 50 -8.36 8.31 1.34
N GLY A 51 -8.97 7.15 1.10
CA GLY A 51 -9.27 6.17 2.14
C GLY A 51 -8.00 5.71 2.88
N PHE A 52 -6.92 5.48 2.15
CA PHE A 52 -5.60 5.23 2.75
C PHE A 52 -5.15 6.40 3.64
N CYS A 53 -5.23 7.66 3.19
CA CYS A 53 -4.87 8.81 4.02
C CYS A 53 -5.70 8.89 5.30
N MET A 54 -7.01 8.56 5.23
CA MET A 54 -7.87 8.50 6.42
C MET A 54 -7.39 7.45 7.43
N THR A 55 -6.98 6.26 6.97
CA THR A 55 -6.39 5.26 7.89
C THR A 55 -5.13 5.78 8.56
N ARG A 56 -4.29 6.56 7.86
CA ARG A 56 -3.07 7.16 8.39
C ARG A 56 -3.32 8.32 9.36
N ILE A 57 -4.33 9.14 9.11
CA ILE A 57 -4.81 10.18 10.02
C ILE A 57 -5.26 9.56 11.34
N ILE A 58 -6.03 8.47 11.28
CA ILE A 58 -6.48 7.74 12.48
C ILE A 58 -5.27 7.12 13.20
N ALA A 59 -4.38 6.43 12.48
CA ALA A 59 -3.20 5.80 13.08
C ALA A 59 -2.27 6.80 13.79
N THR A 60 -2.01 7.95 13.16
CA THR A 60 -1.16 9.00 13.75
C THR A 60 -1.83 9.69 14.93
N SER A 61 -3.13 9.95 14.86
CA SER A 61 -3.92 10.49 15.98
C SER A 61 -3.93 9.54 17.18
N LEU A 62 -4.19 8.25 16.95
CA LEU A 62 -4.16 7.23 17.99
C LEU A 62 -2.76 7.06 18.58
N ARG A 63 -1.71 7.18 17.77
CA ARG A 63 -0.32 7.13 18.26
C ARG A 63 0.03 8.32 19.16
N ILE A 64 -0.44 9.52 18.84
CA ILE A 64 -0.29 10.71 19.70
C ILE A 64 -1.03 10.49 21.02
N ALA A 65 -2.28 10.03 20.98
CA ALA A 65 -3.06 9.74 22.17
C ALA A 65 -2.39 8.65 23.04
N TRP A 66 -1.86 7.60 22.41
CA TRP A 66 -1.16 6.53 23.13
C TRP A 66 0.12 7.01 23.82
N ALA A 67 0.82 8.00 23.26
CA ALA A 67 1.98 8.61 23.90
C ALA A 67 1.63 9.33 25.22
N GLN A 68 0.40 9.86 25.34
CA GLN A 68 -0.11 10.50 26.56
C GLN A 68 -0.62 9.48 27.58
N GLN A 69 -1.09 8.32 27.12
CA GLN A 69 -1.64 7.25 27.94
C GLN A 69 -0.98 5.89 27.63
N PRO A 70 0.32 5.72 27.92
CA PRO A 70 1.09 4.54 27.48
C PRO A 70 0.58 3.22 28.09
N ARG A 71 -0.07 3.27 29.25
CA ARG A 71 -0.67 2.11 29.93
C ARG A 71 -2.01 1.66 29.34
N ASN A 72 -2.62 2.44 28.45
CA ASN A 72 -3.89 2.09 27.84
C ASN A 72 -3.67 1.08 26.69
N ILE A 73 -3.92 -0.20 26.99
CA ILE A 73 -3.68 -1.32 26.06
C ILE A 73 -4.58 -1.23 24.83
N SER A 74 -5.87 -0.90 25.01
CA SER A 74 -6.83 -0.78 23.90
C SER A 74 -6.42 0.31 22.91
N LEU A 75 -5.86 1.41 23.41
CA LEU A 75 -5.38 2.50 22.58
C LEU A 75 -4.14 2.10 21.76
N GLY A 76 -3.18 1.41 22.38
CA GLY A 76 -2.00 0.88 21.70
C GLY A 76 -2.34 -0.18 20.64
N MET A 77 -3.30 -1.06 20.94
CA MET A 77 -3.82 -2.04 20.01
C MET A 77 -4.49 -1.37 18.80
N ALA A 78 -5.39 -0.40 19.04
CA ALA A 78 -6.06 0.32 17.97
C ALA A 78 -5.07 1.06 17.06
N ALA A 79 -4.07 1.73 17.65
CA ALA A 79 -2.99 2.37 16.90
C ALA A 79 -2.25 1.37 16.01
N GLY A 80 -1.90 0.19 16.54
CA GLY A 80 -1.26 -0.89 15.78
C GLY A 80 -2.10 -1.38 14.60
N ILE A 81 -3.40 -1.63 14.82
CA ILE A 81 -4.32 -2.10 13.77
C ILE A 81 -4.37 -1.10 12.61
N PHE A 82 -4.61 0.18 12.89
CA PHE A 82 -4.68 1.21 11.82
C PHE A 82 -3.34 1.43 11.12
N VAL A 83 -2.21 1.25 11.81
CA VAL A 83 -0.89 1.34 11.18
C VAL A 83 -0.69 0.28 10.10
N TYR A 84 -1.20 -0.94 10.30
CA TYR A 84 -0.99 -2.03 9.36
C TYR A 84 -2.15 -2.25 8.38
N ALA A 85 -3.39 -1.99 8.79
CA ALA A 85 -4.58 -2.26 7.99
C ALA A 85 -4.69 -1.40 6.72
N GLY A 86 -4.18 -0.16 6.74
CA GLY A 86 -4.24 0.74 5.59
C GLY A 86 -3.26 0.41 4.45
N ILE A 87 -2.15 -0.26 4.77
CA ILE A 87 -1.01 -0.49 3.87
C ILE A 87 -1.41 -1.11 2.53
N PRO A 88 -2.23 -2.18 2.48
CA PRO A 88 -2.47 -2.88 1.23
C PRO A 88 -3.22 -2.06 0.17
N ILE A 89 -3.89 -0.97 0.57
CA ILE A 89 -4.64 -0.10 -0.34
C ILE A 89 -3.72 0.44 -1.45
N LEU A 90 -2.50 0.87 -1.09
CA LEU A 90 -1.53 1.38 -2.07
C LEU A 90 -0.99 0.25 -2.97
N PHE A 91 -0.85 -0.97 -2.46
CA PHE A 91 -0.40 -2.11 -3.25
C PHE A 91 -1.42 -2.47 -4.32
N ILE A 92 -2.70 -2.56 -3.92
CA ILE A 92 -3.80 -2.81 -4.84
C ILE A 92 -3.92 -1.70 -5.88
N ALA A 93 -3.82 -0.42 -5.46
CA ALA A 93 -3.85 0.70 -6.39
C ALA A 93 -2.71 0.64 -7.43
N ASN A 94 -1.50 0.28 -7.01
CA ASN A 94 -0.38 0.13 -7.93
C ASN A 94 -0.51 -1.12 -8.82
N LEU A 95 -1.15 -2.18 -8.34
CA LEU A 95 -1.47 -3.36 -9.14
C LEU A 95 -2.49 -3.03 -10.24
N PHE A 96 -3.48 -2.18 -9.98
CA PHE A 96 -4.35 -1.62 -11.01
C PHE A 96 -3.58 -0.81 -12.06
N PHE A 97 -2.55 -0.05 -11.67
CA PHE A 97 -1.67 0.62 -12.64
C PHE A 97 -0.92 -0.40 -13.51
N ALA A 98 -0.40 -1.46 -12.90
CA ALA A 98 0.28 -2.54 -13.61
C ALA A 98 -0.65 -3.23 -14.62
N GLU A 99 -1.88 -3.58 -14.21
CA GLU A 99 -2.89 -4.17 -15.08
C GLU A 99 -3.20 -3.26 -16.29
N ARG A 100 -3.44 -1.97 -16.05
CA ARG A 100 -3.68 -0.98 -17.12
C ARG A 100 -2.50 -0.86 -18.07
N ILE A 101 -1.27 -0.92 -17.54
CA ILE A 101 -0.06 -0.90 -18.35
C ILE A 101 0.04 -2.13 -19.24
N VAL A 102 -0.23 -3.32 -18.72
CA VAL A 102 -0.20 -4.57 -19.50
C VAL A 102 -1.28 -4.57 -20.56
N ARG A 103 -2.52 -4.17 -20.23
CA ARG A 103 -3.60 -4.06 -21.21
C ARG A 103 -3.29 -3.09 -22.34
N ALA A 104 -2.53 -2.04 -22.06
CA ALA A 104 -2.07 -1.10 -23.08
C ALA A 104 -0.92 -1.64 -23.93
N GLN A 105 0.05 -2.32 -23.31
CA GLN A 105 1.23 -2.85 -23.99
C GLN A 105 0.96 -4.13 -24.80
N HIS A 106 0.06 -4.99 -24.30
CA HIS A 106 -0.29 -6.29 -24.85
C HIS A 106 -1.81 -6.51 -24.78
N PRO A 107 -2.63 -5.84 -25.61
CA PRO A 107 -4.09 -5.86 -25.46
C PRO A 107 -4.70 -7.27 -25.45
N HIS A 108 -4.27 -8.16 -26.35
CA HIS A 108 -4.81 -9.51 -26.43
C HIS A 108 -4.54 -10.35 -25.16
N PHE A 109 -3.34 -10.22 -24.57
CA PHE A 109 -2.98 -10.93 -23.35
C PHE A 109 -3.58 -10.27 -22.10
N GLY A 110 -3.51 -8.94 -22.00
CA GLY A 110 -4.01 -8.18 -20.84
C GLY A 110 -5.53 -8.24 -20.67
N TRP A 111 -6.27 -8.55 -21.73
CA TRP A 111 -7.72 -8.80 -21.67
C TRP A 111 -8.08 -10.29 -21.52
N SER A 112 -7.09 -11.18 -21.45
CA SER A 112 -7.34 -12.60 -21.18
C SER A 112 -7.98 -12.79 -19.80
N ARG A 113 -8.83 -13.81 -19.68
CA ARG A 113 -9.48 -14.21 -18.42
C ARG A 113 -8.49 -14.48 -17.27
N PRO A 114 -7.40 -15.25 -17.45
CA PRO A 114 -6.48 -15.51 -16.35
C PRO A 114 -5.77 -14.25 -15.86
N PHE A 115 -5.37 -13.35 -16.77
CA PHE A 115 -4.73 -12.09 -16.36
C PHE A 115 -5.69 -11.16 -15.64
N SER A 116 -6.93 -11.05 -16.13
CA SER A 116 -7.96 -10.19 -15.51
C SER A 116 -8.42 -10.70 -14.13
N ALA A 117 -8.17 -11.98 -13.81
CA ALA A 117 -8.47 -12.56 -12.50
C ALA A 117 -7.45 -12.16 -11.42
N ILE A 118 -6.26 -11.66 -11.78
CA ILE A 118 -5.19 -11.32 -10.82
C ILE A 118 -5.67 -10.29 -9.79
N ILE A 119 -6.32 -9.22 -10.24
CA ILE A 119 -6.79 -8.13 -9.37
C ILE A 119 -7.87 -8.60 -8.37
N PRO A 120 -8.99 -9.22 -8.78
CA PRO A 120 -10.00 -9.66 -7.83
C PRO A 120 -9.46 -10.71 -6.85
N ILE A 121 -8.57 -11.61 -7.29
CA ILE A 121 -7.89 -12.56 -6.40
C ILE A 121 -7.00 -11.81 -5.39
N ALA A 122 -6.21 -10.84 -5.83
CA ALA A 122 -5.37 -10.03 -4.95
C ALA A 122 -6.19 -9.24 -3.91
N ILE A 123 -7.34 -8.70 -4.32
CA ILE A 123 -8.29 -8.02 -3.41
C ILE A 123 -8.84 -9.02 -2.38
N PHE A 124 -9.30 -10.18 -2.82
CA PHE A 124 -9.83 -11.22 -1.93
C PHE A 124 -8.78 -11.66 -0.89
N ILE A 125 -7.57 -12.00 -1.34
CA ILE A 125 -6.44 -12.37 -0.48
C ILE A 125 -6.12 -11.24 0.50
N THR A 126 -6.10 -9.99 0.02
CA THR A 126 -5.84 -8.82 0.87
C THR A 126 -6.87 -8.68 1.98
N VAL A 127 -8.16 -8.73 1.64
CA VAL A 127 -9.24 -8.60 2.64
C VAL A 127 -9.18 -9.73 3.65
N ALA A 128 -9.03 -10.98 3.19
CA ALA A 128 -8.90 -12.13 4.08
C ALA A 128 -7.68 -11.98 5.01
N THR A 129 -6.54 -11.55 4.48
CA THR A 129 -5.31 -11.33 5.25
C THR A 129 -5.49 -10.22 6.29
N VAL A 130 -6.12 -9.10 5.96
CA VAL A 130 -6.42 -8.02 6.92
C VAL A 130 -7.29 -8.54 8.06
N LEU A 131 -8.34 -9.31 7.78
CA LEU A 131 -9.21 -9.89 8.80
C LEU A 131 -8.45 -10.84 9.72
N CYS A 132 -7.63 -11.74 9.15
CA CYS A 132 -6.77 -12.63 9.92
C CYS A 132 -5.78 -11.85 10.81
N LEU A 133 -5.16 -10.79 10.28
CA LEU A 133 -4.23 -9.96 11.04
C LEU A 133 -4.91 -9.23 12.20
N ILE A 134 -6.12 -8.70 12.01
CA ILE A 134 -6.89 -8.08 13.09
C ILE A 134 -7.17 -9.11 14.20
N SER A 135 -7.66 -10.30 13.84
CA SER A 135 -7.90 -11.38 14.79
C SER A 135 -6.62 -11.79 15.54
N ALA A 136 -5.50 -11.90 14.83
CA ALA A 136 -4.22 -12.23 15.44
C ALA A 136 -3.73 -11.15 16.42
N VAL A 137 -3.92 -9.87 16.11
CA VAL A 137 -3.61 -8.78 17.04
C VAL A 137 -4.46 -8.91 18.30
N ILE A 138 -5.77 -9.12 18.18
CA ILE A 138 -6.67 -9.26 19.33
C ILE A 138 -6.23 -10.43 20.23
N VAL A 139 -5.94 -11.59 19.64
CA VAL A 139 -5.45 -12.76 20.39
C VAL A 139 -4.14 -12.45 21.12
N GLN A 140 -3.21 -11.75 20.47
CA GLN A 140 -1.93 -11.37 21.09
C GLN A 140 -2.10 -10.48 22.32
N PHE A 141 -3.13 -9.62 22.34
CA PHE A 141 -3.37 -8.69 23.43
C PHE A 141 -4.22 -9.27 24.57
N TYR A 142 -5.17 -10.17 24.28
CA TYR A 142 -6.16 -10.64 25.27
C TYR A 142 -6.00 -12.10 25.72
N THR A 143 -5.21 -12.92 25.02
CA THR A 143 -5.08 -14.35 25.34
C THR A 143 -3.68 -14.68 25.83
N TYR A 144 -3.55 -15.28 27.01
CA TYR A 144 -2.24 -15.65 27.58
C TYR A 144 -1.82 -17.10 27.28
N ALA A 145 -2.71 -17.91 26.69
CA ALA A 145 -2.42 -19.31 26.38
C ALA A 145 -1.38 -19.44 25.25
N PRO A 146 -0.40 -20.36 25.37
CA PRO A 146 0.73 -20.45 24.44
C PRO A 146 0.31 -20.89 23.03
N GLY A 147 -0.67 -21.78 22.89
CA GLY A 147 -1.15 -22.25 21.58
C GLY A 147 -1.74 -21.13 20.71
N PRO A 148 -2.78 -20.41 21.17
CA PRO A 148 -3.34 -19.27 20.44
C PRO A 148 -2.31 -18.16 20.13
N GLN A 149 -1.36 -17.92 21.05
CA GLN A 149 -0.28 -16.94 20.84
C GLN A 149 0.65 -17.34 19.68
N GLN A 150 1.01 -18.63 19.57
CA GLN A 150 1.78 -19.14 18.44
C GLN A 150 1.01 -19.03 17.13
N ALA A 151 -0.26 -19.44 17.10
CA ALA A 151 -1.10 -19.30 15.90
C ALA A 151 -1.24 -17.84 15.44
N ALA A 152 -1.46 -16.91 16.39
CA ALA A 152 -1.52 -15.48 16.09
C ALA A 152 -0.20 -14.95 15.55
N ARG A 153 0.93 -15.42 16.08
CA ARG A 153 2.27 -15.09 15.57
C ARG A 153 2.46 -15.58 14.13
N ASP A 154 2.07 -16.82 13.83
CA ASP A 154 2.20 -17.38 12.48
C ASP A 154 1.34 -16.61 11.47
N ILE A 155 0.12 -16.22 11.87
CA ILE A 155 -0.75 -15.35 11.06
C ILE A 155 -0.10 -13.99 10.80
N GLN A 156 0.57 -13.39 11.78
CA GLN A 156 1.31 -12.13 11.58
C GLN A 156 2.45 -12.30 10.57
N LEU A 157 3.24 -13.37 10.69
CA LEU A 157 4.33 -13.65 9.75
C LEU A 157 3.81 -13.87 8.34
N TYR A 158 2.76 -14.68 8.19
CA TYR A 158 2.06 -14.89 6.93
C TYR A 158 1.59 -13.57 6.33
N GLY A 159 0.85 -12.76 7.08
CA GLY A 159 0.23 -11.56 6.53
C GLY A 159 1.24 -10.50 6.09
N GLN A 160 2.32 -10.29 6.87
CA GLN A 160 3.38 -9.37 6.47
C GLN A 160 4.14 -9.86 5.22
N THR A 161 4.43 -11.15 5.13
CA THR A 161 5.08 -11.75 3.95
C THR A 161 4.18 -11.71 2.72
N CYS A 162 2.88 -12.00 2.88
CA CYS A 162 1.88 -11.90 1.82
C CYS A 162 1.82 -10.47 1.26
N PHE A 163 1.76 -9.47 2.14
CA PHE A 163 1.80 -8.06 1.76
C PHE A 163 3.11 -7.65 1.09
N ALA A 164 4.26 -8.20 1.49
CA ALA A 164 5.53 -7.95 0.83
C ALA A 164 5.57 -8.52 -0.61
N ILE A 165 4.97 -9.69 -0.82
CA ILE A 165 4.81 -10.28 -2.16
C ILE A 165 3.84 -9.44 -3.01
N LEU A 166 2.69 -9.02 -2.44
CA LEU A 166 1.74 -8.15 -3.14
C LEU A 166 2.36 -6.81 -3.53
N ALA A 167 3.23 -6.24 -2.70
CA ALA A 167 3.94 -4.99 -3.01
C ALA A 167 4.94 -5.12 -4.17
N THR A 168 5.58 -6.30 -4.33
CA THR A 168 6.55 -6.56 -5.41
C THR A 168 5.92 -7.00 -6.72
N LEU A 169 4.71 -7.57 -6.70
CA LEU A 169 4.03 -8.06 -7.91
C LEU A 169 4.00 -7.05 -9.08
N PRO A 170 3.69 -5.75 -8.87
CA PRO A 170 3.74 -4.76 -9.94
C PRO A 170 5.13 -4.65 -10.61
N LEU A 171 6.24 -4.85 -9.88
CA LEU A 171 7.59 -4.83 -10.45
C LEU A 171 7.79 -5.93 -11.48
N PHE A 172 7.36 -7.15 -11.13
CA PHE A 172 7.49 -8.30 -12.03
C PHE A 172 6.54 -8.17 -13.21
N ILE A 173 5.27 -7.81 -12.98
CA ILE A 173 4.25 -7.69 -14.03
C ILE A 173 4.65 -6.61 -15.05
N VAL A 174 4.98 -5.40 -14.59
CA VAL A 174 5.35 -4.29 -15.47
C VAL A 174 6.74 -4.51 -16.09
N GLY A 175 7.67 -5.08 -15.35
CA GLY A 175 9.02 -5.41 -15.81
C GLY A 175 9.01 -6.43 -16.95
N ILE A 176 8.34 -7.57 -16.76
CA ILE A 176 8.17 -8.60 -17.79
C ILE A 176 7.43 -8.04 -18.99
N SER A 177 6.33 -7.31 -18.77
CA SER A 177 5.55 -6.70 -19.85
C SER A 177 6.38 -5.73 -20.70
N SER A 178 7.19 -4.89 -20.05
CA SER A 178 8.05 -3.92 -20.75
C SER A 178 9.23 -4.60 -21.44
N ALA A 179 9.82 -5.64 -20.86
CA ALA A 179 10.88 -6.43 -21.46
C ALA A 179 10.37 -7.22 -22.69
N ALA A 180 9.21 -7.87 -22.59
CA ALA A 180 8.57 -8.54 -23.72
C ALA A 180 8.30 -7.57 -24.88
N ARG A 181 7.89 -6.33 -24.56
CA ARG A 181 7.64 -5.30 -25.57
C ARG A 181 8.90 -4.70 -26.19
N ALA A 182 10.06 -4.83 -25.55
CA ALA A 182 11.33 -4.45 -26.16
C ALA A 182 11.70 -5.36 -27.34
N ASN A 183 11.12 -6.57 -27.42
CA ASN A 183 11.32 -7.48 -28.55
C ASN A 183 10.75 -6.89 -29.86
N PRO A 184 11.57 -6.75 -30.93
CA PRO A 184 11.14 -6.17 -32.20
C PRO A 184 9.92 -6.87 -32.81
N LYS A 185 9.81 -8.20 -32.67
CA LYS A 185 8.70 -8.98 -33.22
C LYS A 185 7.36 -8.55 -32.59
N ILE A 186 7.29 -8.54 -31.26
CA ILE A 186 6.08 -8.14 -30.54
C ILE A 186 5.76 -6.67 -30.76
N LYS A 187 6.78 -5.81 -30.81
CA LYS A 187 6.61 -4.38 -31.09
C LYS A 187 6.02 -4.09 -32.47
N MET A 188 6.32 -4.91 -33.48
CA MET A 188 5.76 -4.78 -34.82
C MET A 188 4.35 -5.35 -34.93
N THR A 189 4.07 -6.48 -34.27
CA THR A 189 2.77 -7.16 -34.37
C THR A 189 1.71 -6.57 -33.43
N CYS A 190 2.12 -5.94 -32.32
CA CYS A 190 1.20 -5.45 -31.29
C CYS A 190 1.15 -3.92 -31.23
N THR A 191 0.02 -3.35 -31.64
CA THR A 191 -0.23 -1.91 -31.58
C THR A 191 -0.42 -1.46 -30.13
N LEU A 192 0.18 -0.32 -29.78
CA LEU A 192 0.04 0.27 -28.44
C LEU A 192 -1.35 0.85 -28.28
N ASP A 193 -2.09 0.36 -27.29
CA ASP A 193 -3.37 0.94 -26.94
C ASP A 193 -3.15 2.11 -25.95
N LYS A 194 -3.22 3.33 -26.45
CA LYS A 194 -2.93 4.55 -25.67
C LYS A 194 -4.18 4.93 -24.88
N PHE A 195 -4.13 4.80 -23.56
CA PHE A 195 -5.18 5.29 -22.64
C PHE A 195 -4.71 6.54 -21.88
N GLY A 196 -5.61 7.42 -21.45
CA GLY A 196 -5.28 8.58 -20.62
C GLY A 196 -4.23 9.53 -21.22
N SER A 197 -3.68 10.43 -20.40
CA SER A 197 -2.69 11.43 -20.86
C SER A 197 -1.23 11.00 -20.66
N GLY A 198 -0.33 11.55 -21.47
CA GLY A 198 1.12 11.41 -21.29
C GLY A 198 1.74 10.13 -21.86
N SER A 199 3.07 10.07 -21.81
CA SER A 199 3.83 8.97 -22.44
C SER A 199 3.69 7.65 -21.67
N MET A 200 3.73 6.54 -22.41
CA MET A 200 3.68 5.20 -21.81
C MET A 200 4.89 4.92 -20.91
N ARG A 201 6.07 5.44 -21.30
CA ARG A 201 7.30 5.34 -20.49
C ARG A 201 7.14 5.99 -19.12
N ALA A 202 6.49 7.15 -19.06
CA ALA A 202 6.25 7.81 -17.79
C ALA A 202 5.30 7.00 -16.89
N LYS A 203 4.27 6.35 -17.45
CA LYS A 203 3.35 5.49 -16.68
C LYS A 203 4.07 4.27 -16.10
N VAL A 204 4.91 3.62 -16.91
CA VAL A 204 5.78 2.52 -16.47
C VAL A 204 6.70 2.99 -15.35
N ALA A 205 7.37 4.14 -15.50
CA ALA A 205 8.25 4.69 -14.47
C ALA A 205 7.50 4.99 -13.16
N ILE A 206 6.32 5.62 -13.24
CA ILE A 206 5.48 5.92 -12.06
C ILE A 206 5.14 4.62 -11.30
N SER A 207 4.66 3.60 -12.00
CA SER A 207 4.26 2.33 -11.38
C SER A 207 5.46 1.57 -10.79
N MET A 208 6.58 1.50 -11.52
CA MET A 208 7.81 0.83 -11.06
C MET A 208 8.44 1.53 -9.85
N ILE A 209 8.61 2.85 -9.89
CA ILE A 209 9.18 3.62 -8.77
C ILE A 209 8.29 3.47 -7.54
N SER A 210 6.97 3.57 -7.71
CA SER A 210 6.01 3.36 -6.62
C SER A 210 6.13 1.95 -6.05
N ALA A 211 6.26 0.94 -6.92
CA ALA A 211 6.38 -0.46 -6.49
C ALA A 211 7.68 -0.71 -5.72
N VAL A 212 8.81 -0.13 -6.14
CA VAL A 212 10.08 -0.22 -5.41
C VAL A 212 9.94 0.38 -4.01
N ILE A 213 9.44 1.61 -3.90
CA ILE A 213 9.29 2.30 -2.61
C ILE A 213 8.36 1.52 -1.67
N LEU A 214 7.21 1.07 -2.19
CA LEU A 214 6.24 0.28 -1.42
C LEU A 214 6.80 -1.09 -1.01
N SER A 215 7.56 -1.74 -1.87
CA SER A 215 8.21 -3.03 -1.59
C SER A 215 9.25 -2.91 -0.49
N ILE A 216 10.07 -1.85 -0.48
CA ILE A 216 11.07 -1.61 0.58
C ILE A 216 10.36 -1.56 1.95
N GLY A 217 9.29 -0.79 2.06
CA GLY A 217 8.51 -0.71 3.32
C GLY A 217 7.89 -2.05 3.73
N ALA A 218 7.35 -2.80 2.76
CA ALA A 218 6.70 -4.07 3.03
C ALA A 218 7.69 -5.17 3.45
N TRP A 219 8.82 -5.29 2.75
CA TRP A 219 9.89 -6.24 3.11
C TRP A 219 10.57 -5.88 4.42
N TYR A 220 10.71 -4.60 4.74
CA TYR A 220 11.20 -4.18 6.05
C TYR A 220 10.29 -4.64 7.18
N ARG A 221 8.97 -4.44 7.04
CA ARG A 221 7.99 -4.93 8.02
C ARG A 221 7.99 -6.44 8.13
N ALA A 222 8.02 -7.16 7.02
CA ALA A 222 8.14 -8.61 7.02
C ALA A 222 9.42 -9.06 7.74
N GLY A 223 10.57 -8.49 7.37
CA GLY A 223 11.88 -8.80 7.96
C GLY A 223 11.93 -8.53 9.47
N THR A 224 11.40 -7.40 9.92
CA THR A 224 11.32 -7.08 11.36
C THR A 224 10.27 -7.91 12.11
N ALA A 225 9.35 -8.57 11.40
CA ALA A 225 8.39 -9.48 12.00
C ALA A 225 9.02 -10.83 12.35
N TYR A 226 9.97 -11.38 11.58
CA TYR A 226 10.52 -12.74 11.80
C TYR A 226 11.29 -12.95 13.12
N PRO A 227 12.20 -12.04 13.55
CA PRO A 227 12.94 -12.20 14.79
C PRO A 227 12.00 -12.43 15.97
N ARG A 228 12.38 -13.34 16.88
CA ARG A 228 11.62 -13.57 18.12
C ARG A 228 11.54 -12.26 18.92
N PRO A 229 10.43 -12.00 19.63
CA PRO A 229 10.31 -10.83 20.48
C PRO A 229 11.52 -10.74 21.42
N THR A 230 12.23 -9.61 21.41
CA THR A 230 13.34 -9.37 22.33
C THR A 230 12.82 -9.46 23.77
N PRO A 231 13.45 -10.28 24.63
CA PRO A 231 13.08 -10.37 26.05
C PRO A 231 13.10 -8.99 26.72
N GLN A 232 12.20 -8.79 27.68
CA GLN A 232 12.17 -7.55 28.47
C GLN A 232 13.52 -7.37 29.18
N GLY A 233 14.15 -6.19 29.03
CA GLY A 233 15.42 -5.85 29.68
C GLY A 233 16.65 -5.83 28.76
N ILE A 234 16.55 -6.33 27.52
CA ILE A 234 17.61 -6.21 26.51
C ILE A 234 17.30 -5.03 25.58
N PRO A 235 18.26 -4.13 25.28
CA PRO A 235 18.06 -3.07 24.30
C PRO A 235 17.56 -3.64 22.98
N ALA A 236 16.44 -3.12 22.47
CA ALA A 236 15.95 -3.53 21.17
C ALA A 236 16.96 -3.12 20.09
N PRO A 237 17.33 -4.00 19.16
CA PRO A 237 18.21 -3.68 18.04
C PRO A 237 17.76 -2.44 17.26
N ASP A 238 18.69 -1.73 16.61
CA ASP A 238 18.42 -0.45 15.92
C ASP A 238 17.36 -0.52 14.82
N TYR A 239 17.15 -1.70 14.22
CA TYR A 239 16.06 -1.93 13.27
C TYR A 239 14.65 -1.96 13.93
N PHE A 240 14.56 -1.93 15.26
CA PHE A 240 13.32 -1.67 15.98
C PHE A 240 13.18 -0.22 16.47
N ALA A 241 14.15 0.64 16.17
CA ALA A 241 14.16 2.03 16.60
C ALA A 241 12.90 2.79 16.12
N LYS A 242 12.55 3.84 16.88
CA LYS A 242 11.42 4.71 16.57
C LYS A 242 11.56 5.38 15.19
N ALA A 243 12.78 5.80 14.84
CA ALA A 243 13.07 6.37 13.52
C ALA A 243 12.70 5.41 12.38
N SER A 244 13.12 4.15 12.49
CA SER A 244 12.79 3.10 11.52
C SER A 244 11.28 2.92 11.36
N PHE A 245 10.54 2.92 12.48
CA PHE A 245 9.08 2.86 12.42
C PHE A 245 8.48 3.99 11.57
N TYR A 246 8.91 5.23 11.74
CA TYR A 246 8.40 6.37 10.97
C TYR A 246 8.83 6.37 9.51
N ILE A 247 10.05 5.93 9.22
CA ILE A 247 10.56 5.83 7.84
C ILE A 247 9.74 4.81 7.06
N PHE A 248 9.66 3.57 7.55
CA PHE A 248 9.09 2.47 6.77
C PHE A 248 7.56 2.42 6.79
N ASN A 249 6.88 3.00 7.80
CA ASN A 249 5.42 2.99 7.89
C ASN A 249 4.75 4.30 7.44
N PHE A 250 5.45 5.43 7.43
CA PHE A 250 4.84 6.72 7.06
C PHE A 250 5.58 7.44 5.95
N THR A 251 6.92 7.53 6.02
CA THR A 251 7.72 8.32 5.08
C THR A 251 7.65 7.77 3.66
N LEU A 252 7.89 6.47 3.48
CA LEU A 252 7.82 5.85 2.14
C LEU A 252 6.43 6.00 1.51
N GLU A 253 5.38 5.92 2.33
CA GLU A 253 4.01 5.94 1.86
C GLU A 253 3.54 7.37 1.53
N ILE A 254 3.89 8.37 2.34
CA ILE A 254 3.58 9.76 2.02
C ILE A 254 4.32 10.22 0.76
N ILE A 255 5.55 9.75 0.52
CA ILE A 255 6.28 10.01 -0.74
C ILE A 255 5.50 9.48 -1.94
N VAL A 256 4.98 8.25 -1.87
CA VAL A 256 4.19 7.65 -2.95
C VAL A 256 2.87 8.41 -3.16
N VAL A 257 2.15 8.72 -2.08
CA VAL A 257 0.88 9.45 -2.14
C VAL A 257 1.06 10.86 -2.72
N CYS A 258 2.01 11.63 -2.20
CA CYS A 258 2.32 12.96 -2.73
C CYS A 258 2.83 12.89 -4.16
N GLY A 259 3.64 11.88 -4.52
CA GLY A 259 4.09 11.64 -5.88
C GLY A 259 2.93 11.36 -6.85
N TRP A 260 1.97 10.54 -6.44
CA TRP A 260 0.77 10.26 -7.23
C TRP A 260 -0.08 11.52 -7.44
N LEU A 261 -0.25 12.33 -6.39
CA LEU A 261 -0.95 13.60 -6.47
C LEU A 261 -0.26 14.57 -7.43
N ALA A 262 1.05 14.78 -7.27
CA ALA A 262 1.85 15.72 -8.06
C ALA A 262 1.92 15.31 -9.54
N LEU A 263 2.07 14.00 -9.81
CA LEU A 263 2.18 13.48 -11.18
C LEU A 263 0.83 13.37 -11.90
N ARG A 264 -0.28 13.75 -11.23
CA ARG A 264 -1.64 13.72 -11.78
C ARG A 264 -1.98 12.34 -12.35
N ILE A 265 -1.85 11.32 -11.50
CA ILE A 265 -2.20 9.93 -11.87
C ILE A 265 -3.64 9.83 -12.38
N ASP A 266 -4.51 10.73 -11.93
CA ASP A 266 -5.91 10.83 -12.31
C ASP A 266 -6.11 11.08 -13.80
N THR A 267 -5.23 11.85 -14.44
CA THR A 267 -5.30 12.09 -15.89
C THR A 267 -4.48 11.07 -16.66
N ARG A 268 -3.34 10.64 -16.11
CA ARG A 268 -2.42 9.70 -16.79
C ARG A 268 -2.97 8.30 -16.91
N PHE A 269 -3.65 7.83 -15.86
CA PHE A 269 -4.17 6.47 -15.80
C PHE A 269 -5.68 6.40 -16.03
N PHE A 270 -6.33 7.48 -16.48
CA PHE A 270 -7.76 7.46 -16.75
C PHE A 270 -8.11 6.45 -17.85
N VAL A 271 -9.16 5.68 -17.58
CA VAL A 271 -9.76 4.69 -18.48
C VAL A 271 -11.28 4.93 -18.38
N PRO A 272 -12.01 5.14 -19.49
CA PRO A 272 -13.45 5.35 -19.44
C PRO A 272 -14.20 4.15 -18.83
N ASP A 273 -15.31 4.45 -18.13
CA ASP A 273 -16.16 3.40 -17.57
C ASP A 273 -16.81 2.59 -18.72
N GLY A 274 -16.75 1.27 -18.66
CA GLY A 274 -17.38 0.38 -19.63
C GLY A 274 -16.48 -0.17 -20.75
N SER A 275 -15.18 0.11 -20.72
CA SER A 275 -14.21 -0.58 -21.59
C SER A 275 -14.23 -2.10 -21.33
N LYS A 276 -14.63 -2.89 -22.32
CA LYS A 276 -14.81 -4.36 -22.23
C LYS A 276 -13.81 -5.16 -23.06
N GLY A 277 -12.86 -4.51 -23.73
CA GLY A 277 -11.89 -5.20 -24.58
C GLY A 277 -10.77 -4.32 -25.15
N PRO A 278 -9.90 -4.90 -25.98
CA PRO A 278 -8.83 -4.18 -26.67
C PRO A 278 -9.36 -2.94 -27.42
N PHE A 279 -8.66 -1.80 -27.32
CA PHE A 279 -8.96 -0.55 -28.04
C PHE A 279 -10.30 0.11 -27.71
N SER A 280 -10.85 -0.17 -26.51
CA SER A 280 -12.14 0.39 -26.07
C SER A 280 -12.01 1.60 -25.13
N TYR A 281 -10.86 2.29 -25.15
CA TYR A 281 -10.53 3.42 -24.28
C TYR A 281 -10.74 4.79 -24.91
#